data_AF-A0A1L5YCH9-F1
#
_entry.id   AF-A0A1L5YCH9-F1
#
_cell.length_a   1.000
_cell.length_b   1.000
_cell.length_c   1.000
_cell.angle_alpha   90.00
_cell.angle_beta   90.00
_cell.angle_gamma   90.00
#
_symmetry.space_group_name_H-M   'P 1'
#
loop_
_entity.id
_entity.type
_entity.pdbx_description
1 polymer ?
#
loop_
_entity_poly.entity_id
_entity_poly.type
_entity_poly.pdbx_seq_one_letter_code
_entity_poly.pdbx_strand_id
1 'polypeptide(L)' 'MQSIKLSLAWKRVIVAVLPLSGALIFPMLVLFLITRGGMNTGIGTALLVSTLWFVIMLITSEMPHSENSSH' A
#
# COMPACT_ATOMS: atom_id res chain seq x y z
N MET A 1 -20.93 11.88 -18.10
CA MET A 1 -19.82 12.53 -17.35
C MET A 1 -19.85 12.33 -15.83
N GLN A 2 -20.90 11.77 -15.22
CA GLN A 2 -20.99 11.55 -13.77
C GLN A 2 -20.31 10.23 -13.30
N SER A 3 -20.29 9.21 -14.15
CA SER A 3 -19.67 7.89 -13.87
C SER A 3 -18.15 7.94 -13.70
N ILE A 4 -17.46 8.86 -14.37
CA ILE A 4 -15.99 9.00 -14.32
C ILE A 4 -15.54 9.57 -12.97
N LYS A 5 -16.30 10.52 -12.38
CA LYS A 5 -15.99 11.10 -11.07
C LYS A 5 -16.10 10.07 -9.93
N LEU A 6 -17.04 9.13 -10.05
CA LEU A 6 -17.20 8.05 -9.08
C LEU A 6 -15.97 7.11 -9.11
N SER A 7 -15.47 6.77 -10.30
CA SER A 7 -14.26 5.95 -10.47
C SER A 7 -13.01 6.60 -9.88
N LEU A 8 -12.81 7.91 -10.07
CA LEU A 8 -11.68 8.63 -9.46
C LEU A 8 -11.77 8.73 -7.94
N ALA A 9 -12.96 8.96 -7.38
CA ALA A 9 -13.16 9.00 -5.94
C ALA A 9 -12.82 7.65 -5.29
N TRP A 10 -13.27 6.55 -5.91
CA TRP A 10 -12.96 5.20 -5.46
C TRP A 10 -11.47 4.88 -5.54
N LYS A 11 -10.78 5.26 -6.63
CA LYS A 11 -9.31 5.10 -6.74
C LYS A 11 -8.59 5.79 -5.58
N ARG A 12 -8.92 7.04 -5.26
CA ARG A 12 -8.29 7.80 -4.16
C ARG A 12 -8.51 7.14 -2.79
N VAL A 13 -9.71 6.61 -2.54
CA VAL A 13 -10.01 5.90 -1.28
C VAL A 13 -9.22 4.60 -1.20
N ILE A 14 -9.13 3.82 -2.29
CA ILE A 14 -8.34 2.58 -2.34
C ILE A 14 -6.85 2.88 -2.07
N VAL A 15 -6.31 3.94 -2.67
CA VAL A 15 -4.91 4.39 -2.44
C VAL A 15 -4.66 4.76 -0.98
N ALA A 16 -5.66 5.29 -0.26
CA ALA A 16 -5.52 5.67 1.15
C ALA A 16 -5.73 4.49 2.12
N VAL A 17 -6.62 3.56 1.77
CA VAL A 17 -6.95 2.40 2.60
C VAL A 17 -5.88 1.31 2.55
N LEU A 18 -5.19 1.13 1.41
CA LEU A 18 -4.05 0.21 1.29
C LEU A 18 -2.92 0.50 2.30
N PRO A 19 -2.38 1.73 2.43
CA PRO A 19 -1.40 2.07 3.47
C PRO A 19 -1.90 1.72 4.87
N LEU A 20 -3.16 2.07 5.16
CA LEU A 20 -3.76 1.91 6.49
C LEU A 20 -3.91 0.43 6.85
N SER A 21 -4.34 -0.39 5.89
CA SER A 21 -4.42 -1.84 6.01
C SER A 21 -3.05 -2.46 6.27
N GLY A 22 -2.02 -2.05 5.51
CA GLY A 22 -0.64 -2.46 5.73
C GLY A 22 -0.15 -2.11 7.14
N ALA A 23 -0.43 -0.89 7.61
CA ALA A 23 -0.01 -0.44 8.94
C ALA A 23 -0.62 -1.25 10.10
N LEU A 24 -1.81 -1.81 9.92
CA LEU A 24 -2.50 -2.62 10.95
C LEU A 24 -2.16 -4.11 10.85
N ILE A 25 -2.07 -4.65 9.63
CA ILE A 25 -1.82 -6.08 9.39
C ILE A 25 -0.34 -6.42 9.65
N PHE A 26 0.58 -5.52 9.28
CA PHE A 26 2.02 -5.79 9.34
C PHE A 26 2.53 -6.05 10.78
N PRO A 27 2.20 -5.26 11.82
CA PRO A 27 2.64 -5.53 13.19
C PRO A 27 2.10 -6.86 13.72
N MET A 28 0.86 -7.18 13.37
CA MET A 28 0.19 -8.41 13.80
C MET A 28 0.82 -9.64 13.14
N LEU A 29 1.13 -9.55 11.84
CA LEU A 29 1.83 -10.59 11.10
C LEU A 29 3.25 -10.79 11.65
N VAL A 30 4.00 -9.71 11.87
CA VAL A 30 5.37 -9.73 12.42
C VAL A 30 5.39 -10.40 13.80
N LEU A 31 4.49 -10.02 14.71
CA LEU A 31 4.39 -10.65 16.04
C LEU A 31 4.13 -12.15 15.93
N PHE A 32 3.20 -12.54 15.07
CA PHE A 32 2.85 -13.94 14.85
C PHE A 32 4.03 -14.75 14.27
N LEU A 33 4.77 -14.17 13.33
CA LEU A 33 5.92 -14.82 12.69
C LEU A 33 7.10 -14.98 13.65
N ILE A 34 7.37 -13.99 14.49
CA ILE A 34 8.44 -14.05 15.50
C ILE A 34 8.11 -15.09 16.57
N THR A 35 6.88 -15.13 17.05
CA THR A 35 6.45 -16.09 18.09
C THR A 35 6.45 -17.54 17.61
N ARG A 36 6.27 -17.79 16.30
CA ARG A 36 6.13 -19.15 15.76
C ARG A 36 7.34 -19.66 14.97
N GLY A 37 8.15 -18.78 14.39
CA GLY A 37 9.22 -19.13 13.44
C GLY A 37 10.62 -18.61 13.80
N GLY A 38 10.77 -17.90 14.92
CA GLY A 38 12.04 -17.28 15.32
C GLY A 38 12.33 -15.96 14.59
N MET A 39 13.31 -15.21 15.10
CA MET A 39 13.63 -13.85 14.64
C MET A 39 13.92 -13.78 13.13
N ASN A 40 14.77 -14.67 12.61
CA ASN A 40 15.21 -14.64 11.22
C ASN A 40 14.05 -14.86 10.23
N THR A 41 13.15 -15.81 10.55
CA THR A 41 11.96 -16.09 9.73
C THR A 41 11.01 -14.91 9.73
N GLY A 42 10.78 -14.29 10.89
CA GLY A 42 9.91 -13.12 11.03
C GLY A 42 10.45 -11.90 10.30
N ILE A 43 11.76 -11.64 10.38
CA ILE A 43 12.39 -10.54 9.67
C ILE A 43 12.31 -10.75 8.15
N GLY A 44 12.64 -11.95 7.66
CA GLY A 44 12.61 -12.24 6.22
C GLY A 44 11.21 -12.09 5.60
N THR A 45 10.20 -12.61 6.28
CA THR A 45 8.80 -12.48 5.84
C THR A 45 8.28 -11.05 5.96
N ALA A 46 8.64 -10.32 7.02
CA ALA A 46 8.32 -8.90 7.15
C ALA A 46 8.89 -8.09 5.98
N LEU A 47 10.17 -8.30 5.63
CA LEU A 47 10.81 -7.62 4.52
C LEU A 47 10.10 -7.92 3.19
N LEU A 48 9.88 -9.19 2.88
CA LEU A 48 9.21 -9.60 1.63
C LEU A 48 7.79 -9.03 1.52
N VAL A 49 7.00 -9.13 2.58
CA VAL A 49 5.62 -8.61 2.60
C VAL A 49 5.61 -7.09 2.50
N SER A 50 6.51 -6.40 3.20
CA SER A 50 6.61 -4.93 3.14
C SER A 50 7.00 -4.46 1.74
N THR A 51 8.00 -5.10 1.13
CA THR A 51 8.43 -4.80 -0.23
C THR A 51 7.30 -5.04 -1.22
N LEU A 52 6.61 -6.17 -1.13
CA LEU A 52 5.47 -6.46 -1.99
C LEU A 52 4.35 -5.41 -1.83
N TRP A 53 4.04 -5.02 -0.59
CA TRP A 53 3.06 -3.99 -0.29
C TRP A 53 3.45 -2.62 -0.85
N PHE A 54 4.74 -2.29 -0.74
CA PHE A 54 5.29 -1.04 -1.26
C PHE A 54 5.19 -0.98 -2.79
N VAL A 55 5.49 -2.09 -3.49
CA VAL A 55 5.32 -2.18 -4.94
C VAL A 55 3.87 -1.96 -5.36
N ILE A 56 2.91 -2.56 -4.64
CA ILE A 56 1.48 -2.36 -4.90
C ILE A 56 1.09 -0.88 -4.69
N MET A 57 1.63 -0.24 -3.65
CA MET A 57 1.48 1.19 -3.40
C MET A 57 2.01 2.04 -4.57
N LEU A 58 3.21 1.74 -5.08
CA LEU A 58 3.79 2.45 -6.22
C LEU A 58 2.97 2.27 -7.51
N ILE A 59 2.47 1.06 -7.77
CA ILE A 59 1.56 0.79 -8.90
C ILE A 59 0.27 1.61 -8.79
N THR A 60 -0.16 1.87 -7.56
CA THR A 60 -1.41 2.59 -7.26
C THR A 60 -1.23 4.12 -7.24
N SER A 61 0.00 4.61 -7.03
CA SER A 61 0.33 6.04 -7.08
C SER A 61 0.32 6.57 -8.51
N GLU A 62 -0.82 7.10 -8.95
CA GLU A 62 -0.87 7.97 -10.12
C GLU A 62 -0.24 9.32 -9.76
N MET A 63 0.94 9.63 -10.34
CA MET A 63 1.55 10.96 -10.20
C MET A 63 0.60 12.00 -10.80
N PRO A 64 0.15 13.03 -10.04
CA PRO A 64 -0.68 14.08 -10.60
C PRO A 64 0.10 14.77 -11.71
N HIS A 65 -0.35 14.60 -12.96
CA HIS A 65 0.17 15.35 -14.09
C HIS A 65 0.08 16.82 -13.74
N SER A 66 1.21 17.49 -13.72
CA SER A 66 1.31 18.92 -13.48
C SER A 66 0.67 19.62 -14.66
N GLU A 67 -0.60 19.99 -14.50
CA GLU A 67 -1.30 20.93 -15.36
C GLU A 67 -0.70 22.33 -15.13
N ASN A 68 0.55 22.53 -15.58
CA ASN A 68 1.19 23.83 -15.72
C ASN A 68 2.41 23.74 -16.65
N SER A 69 2.17 23.66 -17.96
CA SER A 69 3.21 23.92 -18.97
C SER A 69 2.63 24.49 -20.27
N SER A 70 1.60 25.34 -20.18
CA SER A 70 1.16 26.16 -21.30
C SER A 70 0.36 27.38 -20.83
N HIS A 71 1.02 28.55 -20.93
CA HIS A 71 0.55 29.94 -20.86
C HIS A 71 0.35 30.60 -19.48
#